data_AF-A0A6H1TZU6-F1
#
_entry.id   AF-A0A6H1TZU6-F1
#
_cell.length_a   1.000
_cell.length_b   1.000
_cell.length_c   1.000
_cell.angle_alpha   90.00
_cell.angle_beta   90.00
_cell.angle_gamma   90.00
#
_symmetry.space_group_name_H-M   'P 1'
#
loop_
_entity.id
_entity.type
_entity.pdbx_description
1 polymer ?
#
loop_
_entity_poly.entity_id
_entity_poly.type
_entity_poly.pdbx_seq_one_letter_code
_entity_poly.pdbx_strand_id
1 'polypeptide(L)'
;MILFNGGVGFLRVQVQPIGNILLDWLDFLHFFRFLVPRQGTEVKAYKRTDKGDEDYFPEKLGNGNGDRSVFKAVVMALLQTVSREIWWDDIFVPDRLIPFVCLYVNDLPQSEINQFHLLYKLQHFFNSNQGEYPAPEHLDPNPQPWLAYARNHWFIFTLEGGTFLAIDSPEEVFFKETLPQHVKSQYFLLFLLAQYQRFALMSLSQQVANFWLAAEEQRLQEFERIRDRLFLFTARGYFTQVMQRDNYHRCYRKWQEVLQLEQLYREVHDEVHEMQEYLNSQSLRRLEVAEKQRERERQEEKERQEKLEKQREQQYLQELRSKDEAQAKRDRELQDLAYIISGGLGGAAIFASSAGLLTAGSNNGEVTVGWIPTPFNTLHPVTVAIFLSFLAALLFGFTVWGVREGRRWVCDRRAQRKLEAFCLLLERDPAWLSWGDREWLSWGDREQLAELIDCEPNDPRELWEAIARWCQSQSDPRVVRKLAILEKRVKLHAKVHKNYKAELRAKISPPTAAQKTIEGFLQLLHNQPDLFDLEARNDLARQNWSAEPEKLAEQIRKWCQIDRRSAIYAQLLEEQNNWPPHLPISTGNEYSDRLKEASCRLQRLAKPPSLFKKLLNESLRDLEQGWQRIMRSPPP
;
A
#
# COMPACT_ATOMS: atom_id res chain seq x y z
N MET A 1 -7.70 -18.48 23.10
CA MET A 1 -7.26 -18.38 21.70
C MET A 1 -6.10 -17.41 21.62
N ILE A 2 -5.07 -17.73 20.85
CA ILE A 2 -3.91 -16.85 20.60
C ILE A 2 -3.91 -16.57 19.10
N LEU A 3 -3.97 -15.30 18.69
CA LEU A 3 -3.92 -14.90 17.29
C LEU A 3 -2.62 -14.16 17.03
N PHE A 4 -1.90 -14.57 15.99
CA PHE A 4 -0.70 -13.89 15.54
C PHE A 4 -1.01 -13.02 14.32
N ASN A 5 -0.29 -11.90 14.16
CA ASN A 5 -0.50 -10.97 13.05
C ASN A 5 -0.28 -11.60 11.65
N GLY A 6 0.40 -12.75 11.58
CA GLY A 6 0.55 -13.52 10.33
C GLY A 6 -0.71 -14.26 9.86
N GLY A 7 -1.86 -14.07 10.52
CA GLY A 7 -3.11 -14.75 10.16
C GLY A 7 -3.23 -16.18 10.70
N VAL A 8 -2.26 -16.62 11.51
CA VAL A 8 -2.27 -17.93 12.17
C VAL A 8 -2.82 -17.79 13.58
N GLY A 9 -3.78 -18.65 13.93
CA GLY A 9 -4.41 -18.70 15.24
C GLY A 9 -4.26 -20.06 15.90
N PHE A 10 -4.16 -20.07 17.23
CA PHE A 10 -4.13 -21.28 18.04
C PHE A 10 -5.30 -21.29 19.03
N LEU A 11 -6.10 -22.35 18.97
CA LEU A 11 -7.03 -22.70 20.03
C LEU A 11 -6.33 -23.67 20.98
N ARG A 12 -6.04 -23.20 22.20
CA ARG A 12 -5.46 -24.03 23.25
C ARG A 12 -6.56 -24.74 24.02
N VAL A 13 -6.47 -26.06 24.10
CA VAL A 13 -7.24 -26.88 25.03
C VAL A 13 -6.27 -27.49 26.03
N GLN A 14 -6.54 -27.28 27.32
CA GLN A 14 -5.74 -27.87 28.40
C GLN A 14 -6.56 -28.95 29.08
N VAL A 15 -5.99 -30.15 29.19
CA VAL A 15 -6.63 -31.29 29.84
C VAL A 15 -5.66 -31.92 30.83
N GLN A 16 -6.19 -32.45 31.92
CA GLN A 16 -5.47 -33.22 32.92
C GLN A 16 -6.27 -34.50 33.20
N PRO A 17 -5.82 -35.66 32.69
CA PRO A 17 -6.40 -36.95 33.07
C PRO A 17 -6.33 -37.18 34.58
N ILE A 18 -7.34 -37.86 35.14
CA ILE A 18 -7.45 -38.15 36.58
C ILE A 18 -6.84 -39.51 36.94
N GLY A 19 -6.76 -40.43 35.98
CA GLY A 19 -6.22 -41.77 36.21
C GLY A 19 -4.72 -41.78 36.51
N ASN A 20 -4.25 -42.77 37.27
CA ASN A 20 -2.83 -42.96 37.59
C ASN A 20 -2.18 -44.11 36.79
N ILE A 21 -2.95 -44.77 35.91
CA ILE A 21 -2.49 -45.91 35.13
C ILE A 21 -1.82 -45.39 33.85
N LEU A 22 -0.52 -45.67 33.66
CA LEU A 22 0.24 -45.19 32.51
C LEU A 22 -0.40 -45.56 31.15
N LEU A 23 -0.97 -46.76 31.04
CA LEU A 23 -1.61 -47.23 29.80
C LEU A 23 -2.80 -46.34 29.41
N ASP A 24 -3.63 -45.93 30.38
CA ASP A 24 -4.76 -45.03 30.15
C ASP A 24 -4.30 -43.65 29.65
N TRP A 25 -3.13 -43.17 30.12
CA TRP A 25 -2.53 -41.94 29.62
C TRP A 25 -2.10 -42.06 28.15
N LEU A 26 -1.49 -43.18 27.75
CA LEU A 26 -1.11 -43.41 26.36
C LEU A 26 -2.33 -43.46 25.44
N ASP A 27 -3.38 -44.16 25.86
CA ASP A 27 -4.65 -44.20 25.13
C ASP A 27 -5.27 -42.80 25.02
N PHE A 28 -5.33 -42.08 26.14
CA PHE A 28 -5.83 -40.70 26.14
C PHE A 28 -5.06 -39.82 25.16
N LEU A 29 -3.73 -39.83 25.20
CA LEU A 29 -2.89 -39.02 24.30
C LEU A 29 -3.11 -39.38 22.83
N HIS A 30 -3.29 -40.66 22.52
CA HIS A 30 -3.53 -41.12 21.16
C HIS A 30 -4.92 -40.72 20.64
N PHE A 31 -5.97 -40.93 21.42
CA PHE A 31 -7.36 -40.75 20.96
C PHE A 31 -7.82 -39.29 21.08
N PHE A 32 -7.41 -38.57 22.12
CA PHE A 32 -7.85 -37.18 22.36
C PHE A 32 -7.34 -36.20 21.31
N ARG A 33 -6.30 -36.56 20.55
CA ARG A 33 -5.77 -35.71 19.47
C ARG A 33 -6.71 -35.58 18.27
N PHE A 34 -7.79 -36.36 18.19
CA PHE A 34 -8.76 -36.30 17.10
C PHE A 34 -10.06 -35.64 17.58
N LEU A 35 -10.47 -34.55 16.94
CA LEU A 35 -11.73 -33.86 17.24
C LEU A 35 -12.94 -34.73 16.88
N VAL A 36 -12.83 -35.51 15.80
CA VAL A 36 -13.80 -36.53 15.44
C VAL A 36 -13.31 -37.87 16.00
N PRO A 37 -14.02 -38.47 16.98
CA PRO A 37 -13.61 -39.74 17.54
C PRO A 37 -13.67 -40.82 16.46
N ARG A 38 -12.53 -41.45 16.14
CA ARG A 38 -12.49 -42.53 15.14
C ARG A 38 -13.19 -43.80 15.61
N GLN A 39 -13.26 -44.06 16.93
CA GLN A 39 -14.01 -45.17 17.53
C GLN A 39 -14.37 -44.86 19.00
N GLY A 40 -15.66 -44.75 19.34
CA GLY A 40 -16.18 -44.96 20.71
C GLY A 40 -15.81 -43.97 21.83
N THR A 41 -14.89 -43.02 21.62
CA THR A 41 -14.52 -42.04 22.65
C THR A 41 -15.57 -40.94 22.75
N GLU A 42 -16.46 -41.04 23.74
CA GLU A 42 -17.43 -39.99 24.07
C GLU A 42 -16.79 -38.98 25.01
N VAL A 43 -16.78 -37.70 24.61
CA VAL A 43 -16.32 -36.60 25.46
C VAL A 43 -17.56 -35.91 26.03
N LYS A 44 -17.72 -35.90 27.36
CA LYS A 44 -18.76 -35.13 28.05
C LYS A 44 -18.19 -33.81 28.55
N ALA A 45 -18.94 -32.73 28.40
CA ALA A 45 -18.54 -31.40 28.86
C ALA A 45 -19.42 -30.97 30.05
N TYR A 46 -18.76 -30.56 31.14
CA TYR A 46 -19.41 -30.03 32.33
C TYR A 46 -18.86 -28.62 32.60
N LYS A 47 -19.71 -27.70 33.05
CA LYS A 47 -19.28 -26.40 33.55
C LYS A 47 -19.34 -26.43 35.06
N ARG A 48 -18.20 -26.13 35.65
CA ARG A 48 -18.11 -25.92 37.08
C ARG A 48 -18.81 -24.62 37.43
N THR A 49 -19.89 -24.72 38.18
CA THR A 49 -20.62 -23.59 38.75
C THR A 49 -20.44 -23.59 40.27
N ASP A 50 -20.83 -22.50 40.94
CA ASP A 50 -20.82 -22.42 42.40
C ASP A 50 -21.72 -23.48 43.06
N LYS A 51 -22.64 -24.10 42.31
CA LYS A 51 -23.59 -25.13 42.77
C LYS A 51 -23.12 -26.56 42.47
N GLY A 52 -21.95 -26.73 41.86
CA GLY A 52 -21.44 -28.02 41.40
C GLY A 52 -21.20 -28.06 39.89
N ASP A 53 -20.83 -29.23 39.39
CA ASP A 53 -20.64 -29.45 37.96
C ASP A 53 -22.00 -29.64 37.31
N GLU A 54 -22.42 -28.67 36.50
CA GLU A 54 -23.63 -28.75 35.70
C GLU A 54 -23.27 -29.19 34.28
N ASP A 55 -24.08 -30.06 33.68
CA ASP A 55 -23.98 -30.36 32.24
C ASP A 55 -24.04 -29.03 31.49
N TYR A 56 -22.98 -28.71 30.75
CA TYR A 56 -22.89 -27.43 30.07
C TYR A 56 -22.64 -27.62 28.61
N PHE A 57 -23.69 -27.29 27.88
CA PHE A 57 -23.68 -27.09 26.45
C PHE A 57 -24.09 -25.63 26.19
N PRO A 58 -23.30 -24.86 25.41
CA PRO A 58 -23.76 -23.59 24.89
C PRO A 58 -25.13 -23.79 24.21
N GLU A 59 -26.15 -22.99 24.56
CA GLU A 59 -27.54 -23.12 24.05
C GLU A 59 -27.61 -23.21 22.50
N LYS A 60 -26.61 -22.67 21.81
CA LYS A 60 -26.47 -22.69 20.35
C LYS A 60 -26.19 -24.08 19.75
N LEU A 61 -25.84 -25.08 20.55
CA LEU A 61 -25.52 -26.43 20.06
C LEU A 61 -26.75 -27.33 19.90
N GLY A 62 -27.93 -26.85 20.31
CA GLY A 62 -29.19 -27.59 20.20
C GLY A 62 -29.24 -28.80 21.14
N ASN A 63 -30.45 -29.16 21.60
CA ASN A 63 -30.70 -30.41 22.30
C ASN A 63 -30.66 -31.59 21.31
N GLY A 64 -29.51 -31.77 20.64
CA GLY A 64 -29.33 -32.71 19.54
C GLY A 64 -29.25 -34.15 20.01
N ASN A 65 -30.28 -34.93 19.69
CA ASN A 65 -30.32 -36.39 19.78
C ASN A 65 -29.04 -37.04 19.23
N GLY A 66 -28.27 -37.70 20.10
CA GLY A 66 -27.55 -38.94 19.81
C GLY A 66 -26.38 -38.95 18.81
N ASP A 67 -26.07 -37.87 18.08
CA ASP A 67 -25.00 -37.91 17.07
C ASP A 67 -23.61 -37.56 17.63
N ARG A 68 -22.68 -38.51 17.44
CA ARG A 68 -21.38 -38.70 18.09
C ARG A 68 -20.30 -37.65 17.74
N SER A 69 -20.54 -36.36 17.96
CA SER A 69 -19.55 -35.31 17.64
C SER A 69 -19.35 -34.27 18.75
N VAL A 70 -19.27 -34.72 20.02
CA VAL A 70 -19.43 -33.83 21.18
C VAL A 70 -18.28 -32.82 21.36
N PHE A 71 -17.01 -33.21 21.22
CA PHE A 71 -15.89 -32.29 21.43
C PHE A 71 -15.66 -31.33 20.24
N LYS A 72 -15.73 -31.85 19.01
CA LYS A 72 -15.71 -31.04 17.79
C LYS A 72 -16.78 -29.96 17.82
N ALA A 73 -18.00 -30.31 18.23
CA ALA A 73 -19.10 -29.36 18.27
C ALA A 73 -18.85 -28.21 19.27
N VAL A 74 -18.24 -28.48 20.43
CA VAL A 74 -17.80 -27.43 21.37
C VAL A 74 -16.76 -26.51 20.75
N VAL A 75 -15.74 -27.07 20.08
CA VAL A 75 -14.70 -26.27 19.40
C VAL A 75 -15.33 -25.40 18.30
N MET A 76 -16.20 -25.97 17.48
CA MET A 76 -16.90 -25.25 16.41
C MET A 76 -17.78 -24.14 16.96
N ALA A 77 -18.54 -24.39 18.03
CA ALA A 77 -19.36 -23.39 18.68
C ALA A 77 -18.53 -22.23 19.23
N LEU A 78 -17.36 -22.52 19.81
CA LEU A 78 -16.42 -21.49 20.28
C LEU A 78 -15.92 -20.63 19.11
N LEU A 79 -15.51 -21.23 18.00
CA LEU A 79 -15.02 -20.50 16.83
C LEU A 79 -16.13 -19.67 16.15
N GLN A 80 -17.37 -20.15 16.16
CA GLN A 80 -18.55 -19.44 15.67
C GLN A 80 -19.04 -18.32 16.60
N THR A 81 -18.57 -18.25 17.85
CA THR A 81 -18.95 -17.12 18.72
C THR A 81 -18.34 -15.80 18.26
N VAL A 82 -17.22 -15.84 17.52
CA VAL A 82 -16.48 -14.65 17.07
C VAL A 82 -17.11 -14.03 15.83
N SER A 83 -17.61 -14.84 14.89
CA SER A 83 -18.29 -14.39 13.68
C SER A 83 -19.31 -15.43 13.20
N ARG A 84 -20.37 -14.97 12.53
CA ARG A 84 -21.34 -15.84 11.85
C ARG A 84 -20.80 -16.42 10.55
N GLU A 85 -19.80 -15.79 9.95
CA GLU A 85 -19.11 -16.26 8.75
C GLU A 85 -17.90 -17.12 9.14
N ILE A 86 -17.56 -18.09 8.29
CA ILE A 86 -16.36 -18.92 8.46
C ILE A 86 -15.14 -18.03 8.20
N TRP A 87 -14.51 -17.60 9.29
CA TRP A 87 -13.37 -16.67 9.29
C TRP A 87 -12.02 -17.38 9.49
N TRP A 88 -12.04 -18.71 9.64
CA TRP A 88 -10.89 -19.55 9.93
C TRP A 88 -10.91 -20.78 9.03
N ASP A 89 -9.74 -21.36 8.82
CA ASP A 89 -9.56 -22.62 8.10
C ASP A 89 -8.48 -23.46 8.79
N ASP A 90 -8.55 -24.77 8.67
CA ASP A 90 -7.55 -25.68 9.23
C ASP A 90 -6.25 -25.58 8.41
N ILE A 91 -5.18 -25.09 9.03
CA ILE A 91 -3.86 -24.97 8.37
C ILE A 91 -3.13 -26.33 8.33
N PHE A 92 -3.50 -27.25 9.20
CA PHE A 92 -2.91 -28.60 9.29
C PHE A 92 -3.95 -29.67 8.94
N VAL A 93 -3.66 -30.94 9.24
CA VAL A 93 -4.61 -32.05 9.07
C VAL A 93 -5.94 -31.70 9.75
N PRO A 94 -7.05 -31.63 8.99
CA PRO A 94 -8.35 -31.27 9.53
C PRO A 94 -8.73 -32.17 10.70
N ASP A 95 -9.42 -31.60 11.68
CA ASP A 95 -9.89 -32.29 12.89
C ASP A 95 -8.78 -32.92 13.76
N ARG A 96 -7.51 -32.55 13.58
CA ARG A 96 -6.38 -33.08 14.35
C ARG A 96 -5.73 -32.01 15.22
N LEU A 97 -5.66 -32.28 16.52
CA LEU A 97 -4.92 -31.50 17.49
C LEU A 97 -3.44 -31.89 17.51
N ILE A 98 -2.61 -30.94 17.89
CA ILE A 98 -1.17 -31.12 18.05
C ILE A 98 -0.86 -31.10 19.56
N PRO A 99 -0.60 -32.27 20.18
CA PRO A 99 -0.36 -32.36 21.61
C PRO A 99 0.97 -31.72 22.04
N PHE A 100 0.95 -31.11 23.22
CA PHE A 100 2.13 -30.79 24.01
C PHE A 100 1.94 -31.38 25.41
N VAL A 101 2.67 -32.46 25.69
CA VAL A 101 2.44 -33.34 26.83
C VAL A 101 3.50 -33.10 27.90
N CYS A 102 3.09 -33.21 29.16
CA CYS A 102 4.00 -33.24 30.30
C CYS A 102 3.60 -34.44 31.15
N LEU A 103 4.47 -35.46 31.20
CA LEU A 103 4.20 -36.74 31.85
C LEU A 103 5.27 -37.02 32.91
N TYR A 104 4.81 -37.27 34.13
CA TYR A 104 5.63 -37.71 35.26
C TYR A 104 5.25 -39.15 35.59
N VAL A 105 6.21 -40.05 35.51
CA VAL A 105 6.03 -41.48 35.78
C VAL A 105 6.91 -41.85 36.96
N ASN A 106 6.30 -42.41 38.00
CA ASN A 106 7.03 -42.97 39.13
C ASN A 106 7.01 -44.50 39.03
N ASP A 107 8.03 -45.14 39.59
CA ASP A 107 8.13 -46.59 39.74
C ASP A 107 8.13 -47.35 38.40
N LEU A 108 8.67 -46.73 37.34
CA LEU A 108 8.84 -47.43 36.07
C LEU A 108 9.93 -48.50 36.26
N PRO A 109 9.71 -49.78 35.88
CA PRO A 109 10.71 -50.81 36.05
C PRO A 109 12.02 -50.41 35.37
N GLN A 110 13.12 -50.40 36.14
CA GLN A 110 14.39 -49.76 35.78
C GLN A 110 15.15 -50.38 34.59
N SER A 111 14.57 -51.34 33.87
CA SER A 111 15.19 -51.82 32.64
C SER A 111 15.21 -50.71 31.60
N GLU A 112 16.38 -50.39 31.04
CA GLU A 112 16.55 -49.39 29.97
C GLU A 112 15.59 -49.64 28.80
N ILE A 113 15.32 -50.91 28.49
CA ILE A 113 14.38 -51.35 27.45
C ILE A 113 12.98 -50.74 27.64
N ASN A 114 12.49 -50.68 28.88
CA ASN A 114 11.16 -50.14 29.18
C ASN A 114 11.13 -48.61 29.04
N GLN A 115 12.22 -47.92 29.39
CA GLN A 115 12.34 -46.47 29.23
C GLN A 115 12.33 -46.10 27.75
N PHE A 116 13.15 -46.77 26.93
CA PHE A 116 13.19 -46.54 25.49
C PHE A 116 11.88 -46.91 24.79
N HIS A 117 11.20 -47.98 25.21
CA HIS A 117 9.86 -48.29 24.70
C HIS A 117 8.86 -47.18 25.00
N LEU A 118 8.87 -46.63 26.23
CA LEU A 118 7.98 -45.52 26.57
C LEU A 118 8.30 -44.27 25.75
N LEU A 119 9.58 -43.92 25.60
CA LEU A 119 10.02 -42.82 24.74
C LEU A 119 9.54 -43.00 23.30
N TYR A 120 9.69 -44.22 22.75
CA TYR A 120 9.21 -44.56 21.41
C TYR A 120 7.70 -44.42 21.26
N LYS A 121 6.91 -44.96 22.21
CA LYS A 121 5.44 -44.80 22.19
C LYS A 121 5.03 -43.33 22.26
N LEU A 122 5.68 -42.53 23.10
CA LEU A 122 5.39 -41.10 23.24
C LEU A 122 5.81 -40.28 22.03
N GLN A 123 6.90 -40.67 21.35
CA GLN A 123 7.34 -40.05 20.09
C GLN A 123 6.31 -40.24 18.97
N HIS A 124 5.66 -41.40 18.92
CA HIS A 124 4.67 -41.67 17.87
C HIS A 124 3.22 -41.45 18.32
N PHE A 125 3.02 -40.99 19.56
CA PHE A 125 1.71 -40.92 20.22
C PHE A 125 0.92 -42.22 20.03
N PHE A 126 1.58 -43.35 20.23
CA PHE A 126 0.95 -44.67 20.19
C PHE A 126 0.06 -44.88 21.40
N ASN A 127 -1.05 -45.59 21.19
CA ASN A 127 -1.90 -46.06 22.27
C ASN A 127 -1.21 -47.21 23.04
N SER A 128 -1.82 -47.69 24.11
CA SER A 128 -1.25 -48.72 24.99
C SER A 128 -0.85 -49.99 24.23
N ASN A 129 -1.63 -50.37 23.22
CA ASN A 129 -1.51 -51.62 22.46
C ASN A 129 -0.71 -51.46 21.16
N GLN A 130 -0.13 -50.29 20.91
CA GLN A 130 0.68 -49.99 19.72
C GLN A 130 2.15 -49.81 20.10
N GLY A 131 3.04 -50.04 19.12
CA GLY A 131 4.47 -49.76 19.27
C GLY A 131 5.23 -50.71 20.19
N GLU A 132 4.79 -51.97 20.31
CA GLU A 132 5.46 -53.00 21.13
C GLU A 132 6.76 -53.52 20.51
N TYR A 133 6.96 -53.30 19.22
CA TYR A 133 8.10 -53.83 18.47
C TYR A 133 8.76 -52.70 17.65
N PRO A 134 9.42 -51.73 18.31
CA PRO A 134 10.22 -50.73 17.61
C PRO A 134 11.29 -51.42 16.77
N ALA A 135 11.56 -50.89 15.58
CA ALA A 135 12.74 -51.30 14.82
C ALA A 135 14.00 -51.05 15.67
N PRO A 136 15.05 -51.89 15.58
CA PRO A 136 16.28 -51.70 16.35
C PRO A 136 16.90 -50.30 16.20
N GLU A 137 16.77 -49.70 15.01
CA GLU A 137 17.22 -48.34 14.70
C GLU A 137 16.47 -47.25 15.49
N HIS A 138 15.24 -47.50 15.92
CA HIS A 138 14.46 -46.57 16.75
C HIS A 138 14.79 -46.69 18.24
N LEU A 139 15.42 -47.80 18.65
CA LEU A 139 15.99 -47.97 19.98
C LEU A 139 17.42 -47.43 20.04
N ASP A 140 18.04 -47.12 18.90
CA ASP A 140 19.37 -46.52 18.87
C ASP A 140 19.29 -45.09 19.44
N PRO A 141 20.07 -44.78 20.49
CA PRO A 141 20.18 -43.44 21.02
C PRO A 141 20.89 -42.45 20.08
N ASN A 142 21.14 -42.73 18.80
CA ASN A 142 21.69 -41.76 17.85
C ASN A 142 21.15 -41.96 16.42
N PRO A 143 20.51 -40.96 15.78
CA PRO A 143 20.26 -39.58 16.24
C PRO A 143 19.03 -39.46 17.16
N GLN A 144 19.16 -38.68 18.24
CA GLN A 144 18.08 -38.53 19.22
C GLN A 144 17.01 -37.54 18.75
N PRO A 145 15.75 -37.96 18.59
CA PRO A 145 14.60 -37.05 18.51
C PRO A 145 14.27 -36.44 19.87
N TRP A 146 15.00 -36.82 20.93
CA TRP A 146 14.84 -36.31 22.28
C TRP A 146 16.05 -35.49 22.74
N LEU A 147 15.81 -34.56 23.68
CA LEU A 147 16.80 -33.73 24.35
C LEU A 147 16.77 -34.06 25.83
N ALA A 148 17.85 -34.62 26.36
CA ALA A 148 18.00 -34.82 27.79
C ALA A 148 18.04 -33.46 28.51
N TYR A 149 17.15 -33.29 29.49
CA TYR A 149 17.10 -32.11 30.35
C TYR A 149 17.84 -32.35 31.67
N ALA A 150 17.63 -33.51 32.27
CA ALA A 150 18.29 -33.99 33.47
C ALA A 150 18.35 -35.53 33.44
N ARG A 151 18.94 -36.17 34.46
CA ARG A 151 18.89 -37.63 34.60
C ARG A 151 17.43 -38.08 34.62
N ASN A 152 17.05 -38.99 33.74
CA ASN A 152 15.68 -39.49 33.58
C ASN A 152 14.63 -38.45 33.17
N HIS A 153 15.05 -37.32 32.57
CA HIS A 153 14.14 -36.29 32.07
C HIS A 153 14.47 -35.94 30.63
N TRP A 154 13.49 -36.02 29.74
CA TRP A 154 13.66 -35.80 28.31
C TRP A 154 12.55 -34.95 27.73
N PHE A 155 12.91 -34.07 26.80
CA PHE A 155 11.97 -33.50 25.83
C PHE A 155 12.00 -34.35 24.57
N ILE A 156 10.84 -34.68 24.01
CA ILE A 156 10.66 -35.43 22.77
C ILE A 156 10.04 -34.48 21.76
N PHE A 157 10.62 -34.42 20.56
CA PHE A 157 10.27 -33.46 19.51
C PHE A 157 9.84 -34.21 18.27
N THR A 158 8.65 -33.88 17.75
CA THR A 158 8.08 -34.57 16.59
C THR A 158 7.31 -33.56 15.73
N LEU A 159 7.06 -33.91 14.47
CA LEU A 159 6.16 -33.12 13.63
C LEU A 159 4.71 -33.14 14.13
N GLU A 160 4.33 -34.17 14.89
CA GLU A 160 2.96 -34.37 15.39
C GLU A 160 2.71 -33.70 16.73
N GLY A 161 3.75 -33.25 17.44
CA GLY A 161 3.64 -32.68 18.78
C GLY A 161 4.91 -32.83 19.62
N GLY A 162 4.81 -32.50 20.90
CA GLY A 162 5.93 -32.57 21.84
C GLY A 162 5.57 -33.21 23.16
N THR A 163 6.54 -33.85 23.80
CA THR A 163 6.35 -34.49 25.11
C THR A 163 7.52 -34.18 26.02
N PHE A 164 7.25 -33.77 27.24
CA PHE A 164 8.20 -33.79 28.34
C PHE A 164 7.93 -35.04 29.17
N LEU A 165 8.92 -35.91 29.30
CA LEU A 165 8.88 -37.12 30.12
C LEU A 165 9.84 -36.98 31.29
N ALA A 166 9.35 -37.20 32.50
CA ALA A 166 10.12 -37.33 33.72
C ALA A 166 9.86 -38.71 34.34
N ILE A 167 10.90 -39.52 34.50
CA ILE A 167 10.82 -40.83 35.17
C ILE A 167 11.53 -40.74 36.51
N ASP A 168 10.85 -41.15 37.58
CA ASP A 168 11.36 -41.14 38.95
C ASP A 168 11.96 -39.77 39.33
N SER A 169 11.16 -38.73 39.12
CA SER A 169 11.59 -37.35 39.30
C SER A 169 11.95 -37.06 40.76
N PRO A 170 13.12 -36.43 41.06
CA PRO A 170 13.55 -36.16 42.43
C PRO A 170 12.50 -35.42 43.26
N GLU A 171 12.47 -35.67 44.57
CA GLU A 171 11.56 -35.03 45.54
C GLU A 171 11.88 -33.55 45.83
N GLU A 172 12.85 -32.96 45.12
CA GLU A 172 13.17 -31.54 45.30
C GLU A 172 12.06 -30.65 44.75
N VAL A 173 11.80 -29.54 45.44
CA VAL A 173 10.78 -28.52 45.09
C VAL A 173 10.92 -28.06 43.63
N PHE A 174 12.15 -27.97 43.13
CA PHE A 174 12.39 -27.60 41.75
C PHE A 174 11.72 -28.56 40.75
N PHE A 175 11.87 -29.87 40.94
CA PHE A 175 11.37 -30.88 40.01
C PHE A 175 9.87 -31.14 40.16
N LYS A 176 9.33 -31.04 41.38
CA LYS A 176 7.90 -31.28 41.65
C LYS A 176 6.99 -30.09 41.38
N GLU A 177 7.49 -28.85 41.53
CA GLU A 177 6.65 -27.64 41.44
C GLU A 177 7.14 -26.68 40.34
N THR A 178 8.41 -26.31 40.37
CA THR A 178 8.94 -25.23 39.50
C THR A 178 9.05 -25.67 38.04
N LEU A 179 9.63 -26.85 37.79
CA LEU A 179 9.82 -27.39 36.45
C LEU A 179 8.50 -27.67 35.72
N PRO A 180 7.49 -28.32 36.31
CA PRO A 180 6.19 -28.50 35.64
C PRO A 180 5.57 -27.16 35.25
N GLN A 181 5.69 -26.13 36.11
CA GLN A 181 5.19 -24.79 35.81
C GLN A 181 5.95 -24.14 34.64
N HIS A 182 7.28 -24.31 34.58
CA HIS A 182 8.08 -23.87 33.43
C HIS A 182 7.70 -24.62 32.15
N VAL A 183 7.48 -25.94 32.21
CA VAL A 183 7.06 -26.74 31.06
C VAL A 183 5.72 -26.24 30.51
N LYS A 184 4.74 -26.03 31.41
CA LYS A 184 3.39 -25.56 31.07
C LYS A 184 3.35 -24.12 30.52
N SER A 185 4.30 -23.27 30.91
CA SER A 185 4.31 -21.85 30.53
C SER A 185 5.35 -21.56 29.45
N GLN A 186 6.63 -21.61 29.82
CA GLN A 186 7.75 -21.16 28.99
C GLN A 186 8.05 -22.14 27.86
N TYR A 187 8.19 -23.44 28.14
CA TYR A 187 8.48 -24.41 27.09
C TYR A 187 7.29 -24.59 26.12
N PHE A 188 6.07 -24.58 26.65
CA PHE A 188 4.87 -24.55 25.82
C PHE A 188 4.82 -23.32 24.90
N LEU A 189 5.23 -22.14 25.38
CA LEU A 189 5.33 -20.94 24.53
C LEU A 189 6.37 -21.12 23.41
N LEU A 190 7.53 -21.72 23.70
CA LEU A 190 8.55 -22.00 22.68
C LEU A 190 8.01 -22.95 21.61
N PHE A 191 7.29 -24.00 22.02
CA PHE A 191 6.59 -24.89 21.11
C PHE A 191 5.58 -24.14 20.24
N LEU A 192 4.72 -23.30 20.84
CA LEU A 192 3.75 -22.48 20.10
C LEU A 192 4.40 -21.54 19.10
N LEU A 193 5.53 -20.91 19.46
CA LEU A 193 6.25 -20.01 18.56
C LEU A 193 6.84 -20.75 17.37
N ALA A 194 7.42 -21.94 17.59
CA ALA A 194 7.96 -22.75 16.53
C ALA A 194 6.85 -23.28 15.59
N GLN A 195 5.70 -23.69 16.16
CA GLN A 195 4.51 -24.07 15.37
C GLN A 195 3.94 -22.89 14.58
N TYR A 196 3.91 -21.69 15.18
CA TYR A 196 3.50 -20.47 14.49
C TYR A 196 4.37 -20.21 13.26
N GLN A 197 5.70 -20.29 13.41
CA GLN A 197 6.63 -20.10 12.31
C GLN A 197 6.41 -21.12 11.19
N ARG A 198 6.24 -22.40 11.54
CA ARG A 198 5.95 -23.45 10.56
C ARG A 198 4.67 -23.14 9.78
N PHE A 199 3.57 -22.89 10.47
CA PHE A 199 2.26 -22.69 9.83
C PHE A 199 2.17 -21.39 9.04
N ALA A 200 2.83 -20.32 9.49
CA ALA A 200 2.94 -19.08 8.73
C ALA A 200 3.68 -19.32 7.41
N LEU A 201 4.80 -20.06 7.45
CA LEU A 201 5.57 -20.37 6.25
C LEU A 201 4.85 -21.32 5.30
N MET A 202 4.20 -22.37 5.82
CA MET A 202 3.36 -23.25 4.99
C MET A 202 2.21 -22.49 4.34
N SER A 203 1.56 -21.58 5.07
CA SER A 203 0.49 -20.73 4.53
C SER A 203 1.01 -19.80 3.43
N LEU A 204 2.23 -19.24 3.58
CA LEU A 204 2.85 -18.41 2.54
C LEU A 204 3.21 -19.23 1.30
N SER A 205 3.82 -20.42 1.44
CA SER A 205 4.11 -21.30 0.30
C SER A 205 2.83 -21.70 -0.45
N GLN A 206 1.76 -22.07 0.27
CA GLN A 206 0.48 -22.38 -0.36
C GLN A 206 -0.10 -21.18 -1.13
N GLN A 207 0.03 -19.96 -0.59
CA GLN A 207 -0.38 -18.74 -1.30
C GLN A 207 0.42 -18.55 -2.58
N VAL A 208 1.75 -18.71 -2.53
CA VAL A 208 2.63 -18.64 -3.71
C VAL A 208 2.18 -19.63 -4.79
N ALA A 209 1.98 -20.90 -4.41
CA ALA A 209 1.54 -21.95 -5.32
C ALA A 209 0.17 -21.67 -5.94
N ASN A 210 -0.79 -21.16 -5.16
CA ASN A 210 -2.14 -20.86 -5.64
C ASN A 210 -2.15 -19.69 -6.64
N PHE A 211 -1.41 -18.62 -6.37
CA PHE A 211 -1.39 -17.44 -7.24
C PHE A 211 -0.45 -17.56 -8.43
N TRP A 212 0.41 -18.58 -8.46
CA TRP A 212 1.24 -18.92 -9.61
C TRP A 212 0.43 -19.07 -10.90
N LEU A 213 -0.72 -19.74 -10.81
CA LEU A 213 -1.60 -20.03 -11.96
C LEU A 213 -2.63 -18.92 -12.23
N ALA A 214 -2.67 -17.88 -11.40
CA ALA A 214 -3.63 -16.79 -11.57
C ALA A 214 -3.34 -15.93 -12.81
N ALA A 215 -4.33 -15.14 -13.24
CA ALA A 215 -4.16 -14.15 -14.30
C ALA A 215 -3.07 -13.13 -13.92
N GLU A 216 -2.33 -12.63 -14.91
CA GLU A 216 -1.10 -11.86 -14.69
C GLU A 216 -1.27 -10.62 -13.79
N GLU A 217 -2.36 -9.86 -13.96
CA GLU A 217 -2.62 -8.66 -13.15
C GLU A 217 -2.90 -8.99 -11.68
N GLN A 218 -3.72 -10.02 -11.43
CA GLN A 218 -3.99 -10.51 -10.09
C GLN A 218 -2.73 -11.14 -9.47
N ARG A 219 -1.97 -11.88 -10.26
CA ARG A 219 -0.70 -12.50 -9.88
C ARG A 219 0.28 -11.45 -9.35
N LEU A 220 0.48 -10.35 -10.09
CA LEU A 220 1.35 -9.24 -9.67
C LEU A 220 0.93 -8.68 -8.29
N GLN A 221 -0.35 -8.34 -8.15
CA GLN A 221 -0.85 -7.72 -6.92
C GLN A 221 -0.75 -8.65 -5.71
N GLU A 222 -1.10 -9.93 -5.87
CA GLU A 222 -1.04 -10.89 -4.76
C GLU A 222 0.40 -11.25 -4.40
N PHE A 223 1.32 -11.34 -5.37
CA PHE A 223 2.73 -11.56 -5.05
C PHE A 223 3.38 -10.41 -4.31
N GLU A 224 3.05 -9.15 -4.63
CA GLU A 224 3.52 -8.01 -3.83
C GLU A 224 3.06 -8.14 -2.37
N ARG A 225 1.80 -8.54 -2.14
CA ARG A 225 1.29 -8.77 -0.79
C ARG A 225 1.97 -9.95 -0.09
N ILE A 226 2.21 -11.06 -0.80
CA ILE A 226 2.90 -12.23 -0.25
C ILE A 226 4.33 -11.86 0.14
N ARG A 227 5.06 -11.14 -0.72
CA ARG A 227 6.40 -10.65 -0.45
C ARG A 227 6.42 -9.75 0.77
N ASP A 228 5.51 -8.80 0.86
CA ASP A 228 5.43 -7.88 2.01
C ASP A 228 5.09 -8.63 3.31
N ARG A 229 4.25 -9.67 3.24
CA ARG A 229 3.97 -10.58 4.36
C ARG A 229 5.18 -11.41 4.76
N LEU A 230 5.94 -11.94 3.79
CA LEU A 230 7.18 -12.66 4.04
C LEU A 230 8.20 -11.73 4.72
N PHE A 231 8.40 -10.51 4.24
CA PHE A 231 9.27 -9.53 4.90
C PHE A 231 8.81 -9.18 6.32
N LEU A 232 7.51 -8.99 6.52
CA LEU A 232 6.96 -8.77 7.85
C LEU A 232 7.21 -9.98 8.77
N PHE A 233 7.07 -11.19 8.23
CA PHE A 233 7.37 -12.43 8.95
C PHE A 233 8.86 -12.53 9.29
N THR A 234 9.77 -12.26 8.36
CA THR A 234 11.22 -12.25 8.62
C THR A 234 11.58 -11.22 9.70
N ALA A 235 10.99 -10.03 9.65
CA ALA A 235 11.30 -8.95 10.58
C ALA A 235 10.73 -9.18 11.99
N ARG A 236 9.57 -9.83 12.12
CA ARG A 236 8.83 -9.89 13.41
C ARG A 236 8.43 -11.29 13.88
N GLY A 237 8.51 -12.30 13.02
CA GLY A 237 8.04 -13.65 13.27
C GLY A 237 9.14 -14.71 13.24
N TYR A 238 10.23 -14.46 12.52
CA TYR A 238 11.37 -15.38 12.41
C TYR A 238 12.44 -15.05 13.46
N PHE A 239 12.55 -15.90 14.49
CA PHE A 239 13.48 -15.70 15.60
C PHE A 239 14.57 -16.77 15.58
N THR A 240 15.83 -16.35 15.55
CA THR A 240 16.98 -17.23 15.77
C THR A 240 17.17 -17.57 17.25
N GLN A 241 16.83 -16.63 18.14
CA GLN A 241 16.87 -16.81 19.59
C GLN A 241 15.68 -16.11 20.24
N VAL A 242 14.93 -16.85 21.07
CA VAL A 242 13.74 -16.34 21.78
C VAL A 242 14.02 -16.05 23.26
N MET A 243 14.98 -16.76 23.87
CA MET A 243 15.26 -16.70 25.31
C MET A 243 16.77 -16.63 25.57
N GLN A 244 17.16 -15.95 26.64
CA GLN A 244 18.58 -15.80 27.03
C GLN A 244 19.17 -17.02 27.73
N ARG A 245 18.34 -17.79 28.45
CA ARG A 245 18.83 -18.99 29.17
C ARG A 245 19.05 -20.14 28.20
N ASP A 246 20.18 -20.82 28.38
CA ASP A 246 20.65 -21.90 27.50
C ASP A 246 19.63 -23.04 27.34
N ASN A 247 19.04 -23.53 28.43
CA ASN A 247 18.08 -24.64 28.40
C ASN A 247 16.85 -24.37 27.53
N TYR A 248 16.30 -23.15 27.58
CA TYR A 248 15.17 -22.76 26.74
C TYR A 248 15.59 -22.64 25.28
N HIS A 249 16.75 -22.03 25.04
CA HIS A 249 17.26 -21.84 23.70
C HIS A 249 17.58 -23.17 23.01
N ARG A 250 18.21 -24.12 23.70
CA ARG A 250 18.47 -25.49 23.20
C ARG A 250 17.18 -26.22 22.84
N CYS A 251 16.15 -26.15 23.68
CA CYS A 251 14.84 -26.73 23.38
C CYS A 251 14.21 -26.08 22.14
N TYR A 252 14.25 -24.75 22.04
CA TYR A 252 13.72 -24.03 20.89
C TYR A 252 14.47 -24.37 19.60
N ARG A 253 15.82 -24.39 19.59
CA ARG A 253 16.59 -24.84 18.41
C ARG A 253 16.17 -26.24 17.97
N LYS A 254 15.98 -27.15 18.92
CA LYS A 254 15.53 -28.51 18.59
C LYS A 254 14.15 -28.52 17.95
N TRP A 255 13.24 -27.64 18.36
CA TRP A 255 11.98 -27.41 17.65
C TRP A 255 12.21 -26.89 16.22
N GLN A 256 13.10 -25.93 16.02
CA GLN A 256 13.39 -25.39 14.68
C GLN A 256 13.95 -26.47 13.75
N GLU A 257 14.84 -27.33 14.25
CA GLU A 257 15.42 -28.48 13.53
C GLU A 257 14.33 -29.48 13.12
N VAL A 258 13.56 -29.99 14.10
CA VAL A 258 12.55 -31.03 13.84
C VAL A 258 11.43 -30.52 12.93
N LEU A 259 11.02 -29.26 13.10
CA LEU A 259 10.02 -28.63 12.25
C LEU A 259 10.59 -28.09 10.94
N GLN A 260 11.89 -28.28 10.68
CA GLN A 260 12.60 -27.89 9.46
C GLN A 260 12.38 -26.41 9.09
N LEU A 261 12.32 -25.52 10.09
CA LEU A 261 11.91 -24.13 9.87
C LEU A 261 12.87 -23.37 8.98
N GLU A 262 14.17 -23.63 9.09
CA GLU A 262 15.18 -22.98 8.26
C GLU A 262 15.10 -23.45 6.80
N GLN A 263 14.84 -24.74 6.57
CA GLN A 263 14.66 -25.28 5.22
C GLN A 263 13.39 -24.71 4.59
N LEU A 264 12.26 -24.79 5.30
CA LEU A 264 10.98 -24.27 4.84
C LEU A 264 11.04 -22.76 4.57
N TYR A 265 11.75 -22.01 5.41
CA TYR A 265 11.97 -20.58 5.19
C TYR A 265 12.75 -20.30 3.90
N ARG A 266 13.83 -21.05 3.66
CA ARG A 266 14.61 -20.93 2.43
C ARG A 266 13.77 -21.27 1.19
N GLU A 267 13.04 -22.38 1.23
CA GLU A 267 12.14 -22.78 0.13
C GLU A 267 11.13 -21.67 -0.19
N VAL A 268 10.39 -21.16 0.80
CA VAL A 268 9.41 -20.07 0.59
C VAL A 268 10.09 -18.79 0.09
N HIS A 269 11.25 -18.46 0.64
CA HIS A 269 12.00 -17.27 0.23
C HIS A 269 12.46 -17.37 -1.22
N ASP A 270 13.01 -18.51 -1.62
CA ASP A 270 13.51 -18.75 -2.97
C ASP A 270 12.35 -18.79 -3.97
N GLU A 271 11.22 -19.44 -3.63
CA GLU A 271 9.99 -19.42 -4.42
C GLU A 271 9.49 -17.98 -4.67
N VAL A 272 9.45 -17.12 -3.63
CA VAL A 272 9.06 -15.71 -3.78
C VAL A 272 10.06 -14.93 -4.62
N HIS A 273 11.36 -15.19 -4.45
CA HIS A 273 12.43 -14.50 -5.16
C HIS A 273 12.42 -14.83 -6.66
N GLU A 274 12.38 -16.12 -7.03
CA GLU A 274 12.26 -16.58 -8.41
C GLU A 274 11.04 -15.92 -9.10
N MET A 275 9.99 -15.69 -8.32
CA MET A 275 8.76 -15.10 -8.81
C MET A 275 8.80 -13.60 -9.02
N GLN A 276 9.52 -12.90 -8.16
CA GLN A 276 9.89 -11.52 -8.43
C GLN A 276 10.78 -11.39 -9.67
N GLU A 277 11.75 -12.29 -9.87
CA GLU A 277 12.62 -12.29 -11.06
C GLU A 277 11.85 -12.53 -12.35
N TYR A 278 10.90 -13.48 -12.33
CA TYR A 278 10.03 -13.74 -13.48
C TYR A 278 9.19 -12.52 -13.85
N LEU A 279 8.55 -11.87 -12.86
CA LEU A 279 7.73 -10.68 -13.09
C LEU A 279 8.55 -9.50 -13.59
N ASN A 280 9.76 -9.31 -13.07
CA ASN A 280 10.70 -8.31 -13.55
C ASN A 280 11.12 -8.59 -15.00
N SER A 281 11.40 -9.85 -15.34
CA SER A 281 11.75 -10.26 -16.70
C SER A 281 10.61 -10.03 -17.69
N GLN A 282 9.36 -10.31 -17.30
CA GLN A 282 8.18 -10.01 -18.11
C GLN A 282 8.00 -8.50 -18.31
N SER A 283 8.17 -7.71 -17.24
CA SER A 283 8.09 -6.26 -17.30
C SER A 283 9.16 -5.67 -18.23
N LEU A 284 10.39 -6.20 -18.18
CA LEU A 284 11.47 -5.79 -19.07
C LEU A 284 11.15 -6.12 -20.53
N ARG A 285 10.67 -7.34 -20.84
CA ARG A 285 10.26 -7.72 -22.20
C ARG A 285 9.16 -6.81 -22.76
N ARG A 286 8.19 -6.41 -21.92
CA ARG A 286 7.13 -5.46 -22.32
C ARG A 286 7.69 -4.09 -22.66
N LEU A 287 8.66 -3.60 -21.88
CA LEU A 287 9.35 -2.35 -22.17
C LEU A 287 10.13 -2.44 -23.49
N GLU A 288 10.87 -3.52 -23.71
CA GLU A 288 11.62 -3.74 -24.97
C GLU A 288 10.70 -3.81 -26.19
N VAL A 289 9.56 -4.50 -26.09
CA VAL A 289 8.57 -4.56 -27.18
C VAL A 289 7.97 -3.18 -27.43
N ALA A 290 7.61 -2.45 -26.37
CA ALA A 290 7.08 -1.09 -26.49
C ALA A 290 8.11 -0.11 -27.09
N GLU A 291 9.40 -0.26 -26.76
CA GLU A 291 10.48 0.52 -27.35
C GLU A 291 10.68 0.19 -28.83
N LYS A 292 10.72 -1.09 -29.20
CA LYS A 292 10.79 -1.53 -30.60
C LYS A 292 9.59 -1.04 -31.41
N GLN A 293 8.39 -1.03 -30.83
CA GLN A 293 7.19 -0.48 -31.47
C GLN A 293 7.37 1.02 -31.75
N ARG A 294 7.84 1.78 -30.75
CA ARG A 294 8.11 3.23 -30.90
C ARG A 294 9.24 3.52 -31.88
N GLU A 295 10.22 2.63 -32.00
CA GLU A 295 11.28 2.77 -33.00
C GLU A 295 10.75 2.52 -34.41
N ARG A 296 9.91 1.49 -34.61
CA ARG A 296 9.21 1.25 -35.87
C ARG A 296 8.32 2.42 -36.27
N GLU A 297 7.53 2.94 -35.34
CA GLU A 297 6.69 4.13 -35.57
C GLU A 297 7.54 5.35 -35.97
N ARG A 298 8.67 5.59 -35.28
CA ARG A 298 9.61 6.65 -35.64
C ARG A 298 10.24 6.43 -37.01
N GLN A 299 10.55 5.19 -37.38
CA GLN A 299 11.12 4.87 -38.69
C GLN A 299 10.09 5.04 -39.80
N GLU A 300 8.86 4.56 -39.61
CA GLU A 300 7.75 4.78 -40.55
C GLU A 300 7.42 6.25 -40.71
N GLU A 301 7.47 7.04 -39.63
CA GLU A 301 7.25 8.49 -39.69
C GLU A 301 8.34 9.18 -40.50
N LYS A 302 9.62 8.82 -40.29
CA LYS A 302 10.74 9.31 -41.10
C LYS A 302 10.57 8.96 -42.58
N GLU A 303 10.21 7.71 -42.90
CA GLU A 303 9.96 7.29 -44.28
C GLU A 303 8.78 8.04 -44.92
N ARG A 304 7.73 8.34 -44.15
CA ARG A 304 6.61 9.16 -44.62
C ARG A 304 7.05 10.60 -44.88
N GLN A 305 7.86 11.18 -44.00
CA GLN A 305 8.44 12.51 -44.17
C GLN A 305 9.31 12.57 -45.43
N GLU A 306 10.22 11.62 -45.62
CA GLU A 306 11.05 11.53 -46.82
C GLU A 306 10.24 11.37 -48.11
N LYS A 307 9.16 10.56 -48.09
CA LYS A 307 8.26 10.43 -49.24
C LYS A 307 7.52 11.73 -49.56
N LEU A 308 7.07 12.45 -48.53
CA LEU A 308 6.42 13.75 -48.68
C LEU A 308 7.39 14.81 -49.22
N GLU A 309 8.64 14.81 -48.75
CA GLU A 309 9.69 15.70 -49.25
C GLU A 309 10.01 15.40 -50.72
N LYS A 310 10.20 14.12 -51.10
CA LYS A 310 10.39 13.72 -52.50
C LYS A 310 9.22 14.12 -53.39
N GLN A 311 7.97 14.02 -52.91
CA GLN A 311 6.80 14.48 -53.65
C GLN A 311 6.80 16.01 -53.85
N ARG A 312 7.16 16.77 -52.81
CA ARG A 312 7.30 18.23 -52.91
C ARG A 312 8.39 18.63 -53.89
N GLU A 313 9.53 17.95 -53.86
CA GLU A 313 10.61 18.17 -54.83
C GLU A 313 10.17 17.86 -56.26
N GLN A 314 9.43 16.77 -56.47
CA GLN A 314 8.88 16.44 -57.79
C GLN A 314 7.88 17.50 -58.28
N GLN A 315 6.98 17.95 -57.41
CA GLN A 315 6.04 19.03 -57.73
C GLN A 315 6.77 20.33 -58.06
N TYR A 316 7.80 20.69 -57.28
CA TYR A 316 8.63 21.86 -57.52
C TYR A 316 9.36 21.77 -58.86
N LEU A 317 9.93 20.61 -59.21
CA LEU A 317 10.58 20.39 -60.50
C LEU A 317 9.60 20.46 -61.68
N GLN A 318 8.37 19.94 -61.51
CA GLN A 318 7.32 20.07 -62.52
C GLN A 318 6.90 21.53 -62.70
N GLU A 319 6.76 22.29 -61.62
CA GLU A 319 6.46 23.72 -61.68
C GLU A 319 7.58 24.47 -62.41
N LEU A 320 8.85 24.16 -62.11
CA LEU A 320 10.00 24.74 -62.79
C LEU A 320 9.96 24.47 -64.30
N ARG A 321 9.74 23.20 -64.71
CA ARG A 321 9.59 22.84 -66.13
C ARG A 321 8.44 23.57 -66.80
N SER A 322 7.29 23.70 -66.12
CA SER A 322 6.15 24.42 -66.67
C SER A 322 6.43 25.91 -66.86
N LYS A 323 7.24 26.52 -65.98
CA LYS A 323 7.71 27.91 -66.10
C LYS A 323 8.69 28.05 -67.25
N ASP A 324 9.64 27.12 -67.39
CA ASP A 324 10.60 27.11 -68.49
C ASP A 324 9.88 26.93 -69.85
N GLU A 325 8.88 26.03 -69.92
CA GLU A 325 8.05 25.85 -71.11
C GLU A 325 7.19 27.09 -71.41
N ALA A 326 6.65 27.75 -70.39
CA ALA A 326 5.90 29.00 -70.54
C ALA A 326 6.82 30.15 -71.01
N GLN A 327 8.06 30.22 -70.51
CA GLN A 327 9.07 31.16 -70.99
C GLN A 327 9.47 30.85 -72.43
N ALA A 328 9.74 29.59 -72.77
CA ALA A 328 10.04 29.19 -74.14
C ALA A 328 8.89 29.47 -75.11
N LYS A 329 7.63 29.34 -74.67
CA LYS A 329 6.46 29.79 -75.46
C LYS A 329 6.44 31.30 -75.64
N ARG A 330 6.67 32.08 -74.58
CA ARG A 330 6.79 33.55 -74.69
C ARG A 330 7.92 33.94 -75.63
N ASP A 331 9.05 33.25 -75.59
CA ASP A 331 10.20 33.53 -76.46
C ASP A 331 9.89 33.19 -77.93
N ARG A 332 9.14 32.12 -78.19
CA ARG A 332 8.61 31.81 -79.53
C ARG A 332 7.59 32.84 -80.00
N GLU A 333 6.68 33.26 -79.13
CA GLU A 333 5.73 34.34 -79.43
C GLU A 333 6.44 35.67 -79.67
N LEU A 334 7.51 35.97 -78.94
CA LEU A 334 8.36 37.15 -79.17
C LEU A 334 9.18 37.03 -80.46
N GLN A 335 9.62 35.83 -80.85
CA GLN A 335 10.26 35.61 -82.14
C GLN A 335 9.27 35.77 -83.31
N ASP A 336 8.06 35.24 -83.19
CA ASP A 336 7.00 35.45 -84.19
C ASP A 336 6.57 36.92 -84.26
N LEU A 337 6.48 37.60 -83.11
CA LEU A 337 6.22 39.04 -83.05
C LEU A 337 7.39 39.84 -83.65
N ALA A 338 8.64 39.46 -83.42
CA ALA A 338 9.81 40.09 -84.03
C ALA A 338 9.90 39.82 -85.54
N TYR A 339 9.39 38.69 -86.02
CA TYR A 339 9.26 38.39 -87.45
C TYR A 339 8.13 39.21 -88.10
N ILE A 340 7.03 39.45 -87.39
CA ILE A 340 5.94 40.34 -87.82
C ILE A 340 6.36 41.81 -87.78
N ILE A 341 7.17 42.22 -86.79
CA ILE A 341 7.69 43.58 -86.66
C ILE A 341 8.82 43.84 -87.68
N SER A 342 9.62 42.84 -88.07
CA SER A 342 10.63 42.99 -89.13
C SER A 342 10.03 43.01 -90.55
N GLY A 343 8.84 42.42 -90.75
CA GLY A 343 8.03 42.59 -91.97
C GLY A 343 7.19 43.88 -92.01
N GLY A 344 7.03 44.56 -90.88
CA GLY A 344 6.07 45.66 -90.69
C GLY A 344 6.67 47.01 -90.29
N LEU A 345 7.96 47.24 -90.50
CA LEU A 345 8.67 48.49 -90.17
C LEU A 345 8.87 49.40 -91.40
N GLY A 346 7.89 49.40 -92.30
CA GLY A 346 7.82 50.29 -93.48
C GLY A 346 6.58 51.19 -93.53
N GLY A 347 5.68 51.15 -92.55
CA GLY A 347 4.43 51.90 -92.63
C GLY A 347 3.79 52.21 -91.29
N ALA A 348 3.44 53.48 -91.14
CA ALA A 348 2.45 54.02 -90.21
C ALA A 348 2.88 54.25 -88.74
N ALA A 349 3.63 55.33 -88.55
CA ALA A 349 3.13 56.37 -87.66
C ALA A 349 1.76 56.87 -88.19
N ILE A 350 0.82 57.17 -87.29
CA ILE A 350 -0.61 57.50 -87.49
C ILE A 350 -1.52 56.31 -87.19
N PHE A 351 -1.92 56.15 -85.93
CA PHE A 351 -3.32 56.11 -85.47
C PHE A 351 -3.33 55.86 -83.96
N ALA A 352 -3.46 56.94 -83.19
CA ALA A 352 -3.84 56.86 -81.79
C ALA A 352 -5.37 56.75 -81.67
N SER A 353 -5.80 55.91 -80.72
CA SER A 353 -7.15 55.81 -80.15
C SER A 353 -8.26 55.17 -81.02
N SER A 354 -8.69 53.96 -80.64
CA SER A 354 -10.11 53.59 -80.57
C SER A 354 -10.29 52.19 -79.97
N ALA A 355 -11.15 52.13 -78.94
CA ALA A 355 -11.91 50.98 -78.42
C ALA A 355 -11.11 49.73 -77.96
N GLY A 356 -11.33 49.20 -76.76
CA GLY A 356 -12.65 48.84 -76.25
C GLY A 356 -12.95 47.41 -76.70
N LEU A 357 -12.87 46.48 -75.73
CA LEU A 357 -13.47 45.15 -75.68
C LEU A 357 -14.14 44.61 -76.96
N LEU A 358 -13.68 43.44 -77.43
CA LEU A 358 -14.52 42.49 -78.15
C LEU A 358 -14.33 41.07 -77.62
N THR A 359 -15.27 40.64 -76.78
CA THR A 359 -15.78 39.26 -76.85
C THR A 359 -16.76 39.21 -78.03
N ALA A 360 -16.32 38.64 -79.14
CA ALA A 360 -17.21 37.99 -80.11
C ALA A 360 -17.57 36.60 -79.58
N GLY A 361 -18.71 35.98 -79.84
CA GLY A 361 -19.88 36.33 -80.62
C GLY A 361 -20.86 35.14 -80.53
N SER A 362 -22.10 35.30 -80.98
CA SER A 362 -22.87 34.19 -81.54
C SER A 362 -24.13 34.73 -82.21
N ASN A 363 -24.24 34.44 -83.50
CA ASN A 363 -25.40 34.69 -84.34
C ASN A 363 -26.57 33.82 -83.87
N ASN A 364 -27.59 34.43 -83.30
CA ASN A 364 -28.97 34.33 -83.77
C ASN A 364 -29.81 35.25 -82.89
N GLY A 365 -30.39 36.26 -83.53
CA GLY A 365 -31.07 37.37 -82.88
C GLY A 365 -32.26 36.92 -82.05
N GLU A 366 -32.07 36.93 -80.74
CA GLU A 366 -32.97 37.53 -79.74
C GLU A 366 -32.30 37.36 -78.38
N VAL A 367 -31.66 38.42 -77.89
CA VAL A 367 -31.26 38.51 -76.47
C VAL A 367 -32.10 39.60 -75.84
N THR A 368 -33.24 39.18 -75.29
CA THR A 368 -34.00 39.97 -74.32
C THR A 368 -33.16 40.14 -73.06
N VAL A 369 -32.54 41.30 -72.88
CA VAL A 369 -31.95 41.68 -71.60
C VAL A 369 -33.09 42.11 -70.68
N GLY A 370 -33.62 41.14 -69.94
CA GLY A 370 -34.52 41.40 -68.82
C GLY A 370 -33.78 42.17 -67.74
N TRP A 371 -34.05 43.46 -67.62
CA TRP A 371 -33.64 44.26 -66.49
C TRP A 371 -34.39 43.78 -65.25
N ILE A 372 -33.69 43.07 -64.36
CA ILE A 372 -34.18 42.81 -63.02
C ILE A 372 -34.01 44.12 -62.23
N PRO A 373 -35.09 44.77 -61.78
CA PRO A 373 -34.98 45.99 -60.98
C PRO A 373 -34.51 45.63 -59.58
N THR A 374 -33.21 45.75 -59.32
CA THR A 374 -32.69 45.76 -57.96
C THR A 374 -32.79 47.19 -57.38
N PRO A 375 -33.18 47.35 -56.11
CA PRO A 375 -33.59 48.63 -55.52
C PRO A 375 -32.47 49.66 -55.24
N PHE A 376 -31.33 49.61 -55.93
CA PHE A 376 -30.17 50.48 -55.66
C PHE A 376 -29.78 51.41 -56.83
N ASN A 377 -30.77 51.86 -57.63
CA ASN A 377 -30.55 52.64 -58.85
C ASN A 377 -30.20 54.15 -58.68
N THR A 378 -29.59 54.56 -57.57
CA THR A 378 -29.12 55.95 -57.40
C THR A 378 -27.63 56.09 -57.07
N LEU A 379 -26.88 54.97 -57.01
CA LEU A 379 -25.44 55.01 -56.69
C LEU A 379 -24.60 54.67 -57.92
N HIS A 380 -23.64 55.54 -58.23
CA HIS A 380 -22.68 55.36 -59.33
C HIS A 380 -21.92 54.03 -59.13
N PRO A 381 -21.63 53.25 -60.19
CA PRO A 381 -20.96 51.94 -60.08
C PRO A 381 -19.64 51.97 -59.28
N VAL A 382 -18.93 53.09 -59.37
CA VAL A 382 -17.69 53.36 -58.60
C VAL A 382 -17.97 53.44 -57.10
N THR A 383 -19.09 54.06 -56.70
CA THR A 383 -19.49 54.19 -55.29
C THR A 383 -19.84 52.82 -54.71
N VAL A 384 -20.51 51.95 -55.49
CA VAL A 384 -20.82 50.58 -55.08
C VAL A 384 -19.55 49.74 -54.93
N ALA A 385 -18.59 49.88 -55.84
CA ALA A 385 -17.30 49.18 -55.75
C ALA A 385 -16.48 49.63 -54.53
N ILE A 386 -16.44 50.93 -54.23
CA ILE A 386 -15.79 51.46 -53.02
C ILE A 386 -16.49 50.94 -51.76
N PHE A 387 -17.83 50.93 -51.74
CA PHE A 387 -18.57 50.45 -50.57
C PHE A 387 -18.38 48.94 -50.33
N LEU A 388 -18.39 48.12 -51.40
CA LEU A 388 -18.15 46.68 -51.31
C LEU A 388 -16.72 46.36 -50.87
N SER A 389 -15.72 47.10 -51.34
CA SER A 389 -14.32 46.93 -50.92
C SER A 389 -14.09 47.35 -49.47
N PHE A 390 -14.77 48.41 -48.99
CA PHE A 390 -14.77 48.79 -47.58
C PHE A 390 -15.45 47.73 -46.70
N LEU A 391 -16.58 47.18 -47.15
CA LEU A 391 -17.31 46.11 -46.45
C LEU A 391 -16.46 44.83 -46.36
N ALA A 392 -15.78 44.46 -47.45
CA ALA A 392 -14.87 43.33 -47.49
C ALA A 392 -13.66 43.52 -46.56
N ALA A 393 -13.08 44.73 -46.52
CA ALA A 393 -12.00 45.06 -45.60
C ALA A 393 -12.44 45.00 -44.13
N LEU A 394 -13.65 45.47 -43.81
CA LEU A 394 -14.22 45.38 -42.46
C LEU A 394 -14.51 43.93 -42.05
N LEU A 395 -15.07 43.11 -42.94
CA LEU A 395 -15.30 41.68 -42.70
C LEU A 395 -13.99 40.91 -42.51
N PHE A 396 -12.96 41.23 -43.30
CA PHE A 396 -11.63 40.66 -43.13
C PHE A 396 -10.96 41.12 -41.82
N GLY A 397 -11.08 42.41 -41.47
CA GLY A 397 -10.57 42.94 -40.20
C GLY A 397 -11.23 42.29 -38.99
N PHE A 398 -12.56 42.13 -38.99
CA PHE A 398 -13.30 41.47 -37.92
C PHE A 398 -12.97 39.98 -37.79
N THR A 399 -12.80 39.26 -38.92
CA THR A 399 -12.43 37.85 -38.89
C THR A 399 -11.01 37.64 -38.38
N VAL A 400 -10.04 38.45 -38.83
CA VAL A 400 -8.65 38.38 -38.33
C VAL A 400 -8.58 38.77 -36.85
N TRP A 401 -9.32 39.81 -36.43
CA TRP A 401 -9.42 40.21 -35.03
C TRP A 401 -10.06 39.12 -34.17
N GLY A 402 -11.18 38.52 -34.62
CA GLY A 402 -11.86 37.43 -33.92
C GLY A 402 -11.01 36.16 -33.81
N VAL A 403 -10.23 35.81 -34.84
CA VAL A 403 -9.28 34.70 -34.79
C VAL A 403 -8.13 35.00 -33.82
N ARG A 404 -7.62 36.24 -33.81
CA ARG A 404 -6.55 36.65 -32.89
C ARG A 404 -7.02 36.65 -31.44
N GLU A 405 -8.22 37.15 -31.17
CA GLU A 405 -8.79 37.21 -29.82
C GLU A 405 -9.25 35.84 -29.32
N GLY A 406 -9.81 35.02 -30.22
CA GLY A 406 -10.10 33.61 -29.94
C GLY A 406 -8.84 32.80 -29.60
N ARG A 407 -7.72 33.04 -30.30
CA ARG A 407 -6.43 32.41 -29.97
C ARG A 407 -5.91 32.84 -28.60
N ARG A 408 -5.97 34.14 -28.27
CA ARG A 408 -5.60 34.63 -26.93
C ARG A 408 -6.42 33.95 -25.85
N TRP A 409 -7.74 33.94 -26.00
CA TRP A 409 -8.64 33.30 -25.04
C TRP A 409 -8.36 31.80 -24.83
N VAL A 410 -8.07 31.05 -25.91
CA VAL A 410 -7.71 29.62 -25.79
C VAL A 410 -6.38 29.43 -25.08
N CYS A 411 -5.38 30.27 -25.36
CA CYS A 411 -4.07 30.23 -24.69
C CYS A 411 -4.19 30.53 -23.20
N ASP A 412 -4.92 31.58 -22.82
CA ASP A 412 -5.12 31.99 -21.42
C ASP A 412 -5.83 30.88 -20.64
N ARG A 413 -6.84 30.25 -21.26
CA ARG A 413 -7.59 29.15 -20.65
C ARG A 413 -6.73 27.89 -20.47
N ARG A 414 -5.75 27.66 -21.35
CA ARG A 414 -4.77 26.58 -21.20
C ARG A 414 -3.76 26.89 -20.10
N ALA A 415 -3.27 28.13 -20.00
CA ALA A 415 -2.37 28.54 -18.93
C ALA A 415 -3.04 28.43 -17.54
N GLN A 416 -4.29 28.86 -17.43
CA GLN A 416 -5.08 28.71 -16.20
C GLN A 416 -5.24 27.26 -15.76
N ARG A 417 -5.51 26.32 -16.69
CA ARG A 417 -5.59 24.88 -16.37
C ARG A 417 -4.29 24.35 -15.79
N LYS A 418 -3.16 24.82 -16.32
CA LYS A 418 -1.84 24.38 -15.86
C LYS A 418 -1.51 24.96 -14.49
N LEU A 419 -1.85 26.22 -14.24
CA LEU A 419 -1.73 26.84 -12.92
C LEU A 419 -2.62 26.15 -11.88
N GLU A 420 -3.86 25.79 -12.23
CA GLU A 420 -4.77 25.06 -11.35
C GLU A 420 -4.25 23.64 -11.05
N ALA A 421 -3.77 22.92 -12.08
CA ALA A 421 -3.14 21.62 -11.89
C ALA A 421 -1.88 21.70 -11.01
N PHE A 422 -1.12 22.79 -11.11
CA PHE A 422 0.03 23.06 -10.26
C PHE A 422 -0.38 23.41 -8.82
N CYS A 423 -1.45 24.19 -8.62
CA CYS A 423 -2.02 24.43 -7.29
C CYS A 423 -2.48 23.13 -6.63
N LEU A 424 -3.15 22.26 -7.39
CA LEU A 424 -3.58 20.95 -6.92
C LEU A 424 -2.40 20.02 -6.63
N LEU A 425 -1.31 20.11 -7.39
CA LEU A 425 -0.06 19.39 -7.11
C LEU A 425 0.54 19.83 -5.75
N LEU A 426 0.47 21.12 -5.43
CA LEU A 426 0.93 21.66 -4.15
C LEU A 426 0.00 21.30 -2.98
N GLU A 427 -1.31 21.15 -3.22
CA GLU A 427 -2.32 20.94 -2.18
C GLU A 427 -2.57 19.46 -1.84
N ARG A 428 -2.47 18.56 -2.83
CA ARG A 428 -3.08 17.23 -2.70
C ARG A 428 -2.24 16.15 -2.01
N ASP A 429 -1.02 16.36 -1.51
CA ASP A 429 -0.37 15.21 -0.86
C ASP A 429 0.78 15.44 0.15
N PRO A 430 0.50 15.27 1.46
CA PRO A 430 1.47 14.88 2.48
C PRO A 430 1.80 13.38 2.47
N ALA A 431 0.89 12.51 1.99
CA ALA A 431 0.99 11.06 2.20
C ALA A 431 1.86 10.35 1.13
N TRP A 432 1.93 10.92 -0.07
CA TRP A 432 2.73 10.38 -1.19
C TRP A 432 4.26 10.60 -1.06
N LEU A 433 4.71 11.39 -0.07
CA LEU A 433 6.13 11.65 0.24
C LEU A 433 6.75 10.66 1.23
N SER A 434 5.97 9.73 1.78
CA SER A 434 6.48 8.72 2.74
C SER A 434 7.21 7.53 2.11
N TRP A 435 7.40 7.51 0.79
CA TRP A 435 8.19 6.49 0.08
C TRP A 435 9.51 7.09 -0.44
N GLY A 436 10.54 7.11 0.40
CA GLY A 436 11.95 7.23 -0.02
C GLY A 436 12.51 8.65 -0.24
N ASP A 437 13.03 9.22 0.85
CA ASP A 437 14.22 10.09 0.99
C ASP A 437 14.49 11.35 0.16
N ARG A 438 13.65 11.81 -0.79
CA ARG A 438 13.84 13.19 -1.33
C ARG A 438 12.55 13.93 -1.59
N GLU A 439 12.42 15.07 -0.91
CA GLU A 439 11.47 16.12 -1.25
C GLU A 439 11.68 16.58 -2.68
N TRP A 440 10.59 16.78 -3.42
CA TRP A 440 10.65 17.24 -4.81
C TRP A 440 10.73 18.77 -4.94
N LEU A 441 10.59 19.51 -3.82
CA LEU A 441 10.67 20.97 -3.72
C LEU A 441 11.42 21.31 -2.43
N SER A 442 12.70 21.70 -2.53
CA SER A 442 13.47 22.17 -1.37
C SER A 442 12.93 23.51 -0.88
N TRP A 443 13.36 23.96 0.31
CA TRP A 443 12.95 25.27 0.82
C TRP A 443 13.44 26.43 -0.04
N GLY A 444 14.69 26.35 -0.52
CA GLY A 444 15.22 27.34 -1.47
C GLY A 444 14.40 27.39 -2.76
N ASP A 445 13.85 26.26 -3.19
CA ASP A 445 12.97 26.19 -4.35
C ASP A 445 11.63 26.89 -4.11
N ARG A 446 11.06 26.77 -2.90
CA ARG A 446 9.83 27.47 -2.52
C ARG A 446 10.02 28.98 -2.43
N GLU A 447 11.16 29.43 -1.91
CA GLU A 447 11.50 30.86 -1.83
C GLU A 447 11.70 31.47 -3.22
N GLN A 448 12.47 30.79 -4.09
CA GLN A 448 12.64 31.18 -5.49
C GLN A 448 11.30 31.21 -6.24
N LEU A 449 10.43 30.23 -6.00
CA LEU A 449 9.10 30.17 -6.60
C LEU A 449 8.20 31.30 -6.09
N ALA A 450 8.27 31.65 -4.80
CA ALA A 450 7.54 32.78 -4.24
C ALA A 450 8.01 34.13 -4.81
N GLU A 451 9.33 34.33 -4.92
CA GLU A 451 9.91 35.52 -5.54
C GLU A 451 9.51 35.62 -7.03
N LEU A 452 9.53 34.50 -7.75
CA LEU A 452 9.09 34.43 -9.14
C LEU A 452 7.60 34.76 -9.29
N ILE A 453 6.74 34.27 -8.39
CA ILE A 453 5.31 34.62 -8.38
C ILE A 453 5.10 36.11 -8.11
N ASP A 454 5.90 36.70 -7.21
CA ASP A 454 5.78 38.11 -6.85
C ASP A 454 6.25 39.05 -7.99
N CYS A 455 7.33 38.70 -8.69
CA CYS A 455 7.93 39.49 -9.76
C CYS A 455 7.17 39.45 -11.10
N GLU A 456 6.43 38.38 -11.40
CA GLU A 456 5.79 38.23 -12.72
C GLU A 456 4.42 38.95 -12.82
N PRO A 457 4.02 39.41 -14.04
CA PRO A 457 2.78 40.17 -14.27
C PRO A 457 1.50 39.37 -13.95
N ASN A 458 0.38 40.08 -13.81
CA ASN A 458 -0.95 39.48 -13.59
C ASN A 458 -1.50 38.72 -14.81
N ASP A 459 -0.68 38.40 -15.81
CA ASP A 459 -1.07 37.53 -16.93
C ASP A 459 -0.84 36.06 -16.53
N PRO A 460 -1.88 35.21 -16.50
CA PRO A 460 -1.75 33.77 -16.22
C PRO A 460 -0.75 33.07 -17.14
N ARG A 461 -0.61 33.56 -18.38
CA ARG A 461 0.28 32.96 -19.36
C ARG A 461 1.74 33.20 -19.01
N GLU A 462 2.11 34.45 -18.74
CA GLU A 462 3.48 34.83 -18.38
C GLU A 462 3.90 34.14 -17.08
N LEU A 463 3.00 34.11 -16.08
CA LEU A 463 3.25 33.39 -14.83
C LEU A 463 3.49 31.90 -15.04
N TRP A 464 2.67 31.22 -15.87
CA TRP A 464 2.88 29.80 -16.15
C TRP A 464 4.18 29.57 -16.94
N GLU A 465 4.51 30.43 -17.90
CA GLU A 465 5.76 30.32 -18.66
C GLU A 465 6.99 30.53 -17.76
N ALA A 466 6.91 31.39 -16.74
CA ALA A 466 7.94 31.56 -15.73
C ALA A 466 8.08 30.33 -14.81
N ILE A 467 6.97 29.79 -14.30
CA ILE A 467 6.97 28.56 -13.48
C ILE A 467 7.49 27.37 -14.29
N ALA A 468 7.10 27.25 -15.57
CA ALA A 468 7.57 26.17 -16.43
C ALA A 468 9.08 26.26 -16.70
N ARG A 469 9.61 27.46 -16.93
CA ARG A 469 11.06 27.69 -17.07
C ARG A 469 11.80 27.34 -15.78
N TRP A 470 11.25 27.75 -14.64
CA TRP A 470 11.80 27.42 -13.33
C TRP A 470 11.80 25.90 -13.07
N CYS A 471 10.71 25.18 -13.37
CA CYS A 471 10.68 23.72 -13.27
C CYS A 471 11.69 23.03 -14.20
N GLN A 472 11.97 23.61 -15.38
CA GLN A 472 12.97 23.08 -16.31
C GLN A 472 14.40 23.31 -15.82
N SER A 473 14.68 24.44 -15.15
CA SER A 473 16.01 24.71 -14.60
C SER A 473 16.35 23.83 -13.39
N GLN A 474 15.35 23.40 -12.63
CA GLN A 474 15.55 22.54 -11.44
C GLN A 474 15.94 21.09 -11.75
N SER A 475 16.12 20.72 -13.03
CA SER A 475 16.73 19.45 -13.47
C SER A 475 16.07 18.14 -12.99
N ASP A 476 14.87 18.17 -12.39
CA ASP A 476 14.13 16.95 -12.05
C ASP A 476 13.04 16.62 -13.10
N PRO A 477 13.29 15.68 -14.03
CA PRO A 477 12.32 15.26 -15.05
C PRO A 477 11.03 14.67 -14.46
N ARG A 478 10.99 14.31 -13.17
CA ARG A 478 9.79 13.80 -12.50
C ARG A 478 8.69 14.85 -12.37
N VAL A 479 9.04 16.12 -12.14
CA VAL A 479 8.08 17.23 -11.96
C VAL A 479 7.32 17.49 -13.25
N VAL A 480 8.04 17.58 -14.37
CA VAL A 480 7.47 17.76 -15.71
C VAL A 480 6.55 16.60 -16.09
N ARG A 481 6.95 15.35 -15.78
CA ARG A 481 6.15 14.16 -16.07
C ARG A 481 4.86 14.11 -15.25
N LYS A 482 4.91 14.49 -13.97
CA LYS A 482 3.74 14.51 -13.07
C LYS A 482 2.76 15.63 -13.44
N LEU A 483 3.26 16.81 -13.80
CA LEU A 483 2.46 17.92 -14.33
C LEU A 483 1.66 17.49 -15.58
N ALA A 484 2.28 16.76 -16.50
CA ALA A 484 1.62 16.25 -17.70
C ALA A 484 0.50 15.22 -17.40
N ILE A 485 0.64 14.43 -16.32
CA ILE A 485 -0.40 13.48 -15.88
C ILE A 485 -1.58 14.21 -15.23
N LEU A 486 -1.31 15.21 -14.40
CA LEU A 486 -2.36 15.99 -13.74
C LEU A 486 -3.11 16.90 -14.71
N GLU A 487 -2.43 17.48 -15.70
CA GLU A 487 -3.07 18.25 -16.78
C GLU A 487 -4.16 17.44 -17.50
N LYS A 488 -3.98 16.12 -17.64
CA LYS A 488 -4.97 15.22 -18.25
C LYS A 488 -6.15 14.86 -17.33
N ARG A 489 -6.00 14.99 -16.01
CA ARG A 489 -6.98 14.53 -15.00
C ARG A 489 -7.87 15.64 -14.44
N VAL A 490 -7.42 16.89 -14.45
CA VAL A 490 -8.19 18.01 -13.91
C VAL A 490 -9.37 18.32 -14.85
N LYS A 491 -10.56 17.85 -14.47
CA LYS A 491 -11.82 18.28 -15.10
C LYS A 491 -12.16 19.66 -14.56
N LEU A 492 -12.28 20.64 -15.45
CA LEU A 492 -12.56 22.05 -15.10
C LEU A 492 -13.81 22.14 -14.22
N HIS A 493 -13.66 22.52 -12.95
CA HIS A 493 -14.78 23.08 -12.20
C HIS A 493 -14.89 24.57 -12.57
N ALA A 494 -16.10 24.99 -12.98
CA ALA A 494 -16.33 26.14 -13.85
C ALA A 494 -16.25 27.53 -13.21
N LYS A 495 -15.37 27.79 -12.23
CA LYS A 495 -15.14 29.16 -11.72
C LYS A 495 -13.65 29.48 -11.69
N VAL A 496 -13.21 30.17 -12.74
CA VAL A 496 -11.89 30.78 -12.85
C VAL A 496 -11.79 31.87 -11.79
N HIS A 497 -11.08 31.60 -10.69
CA HIS A 497 -10.80 32.62 -9.67
C HIS A 497 -9.76 33.60 -10.21
N LYS A 498 -10.09 34.91 -10.19
CA LYS A 498 -9.16 36.00 -10.53
C LYS A 498 -7.98 36.15 -9.54
N ASN A 499 -7.83 35.24 -8.57
CA ASN A 499 -6.93 35.39 -7.43
C ASN A 499 -5.90 34.26 -7.28
N TYR A 500 -5.47 33.66 -8.40
CA TYR A 500 -4.49 32.55 -8.40
C TYR A 500 -3.13 32.95 -7.80
N LYS A 501 -2.70 34.22 -7.94
CA LYS A 501 -1.44 34.71 -7.34
C LYS A 501 -1.49 34.68 -5.82
N ALA A 502 -2.59 35.12 -5.21
CA ALA A 502 -2.77 35.06 -3.77
C ALA A 502 -2.91 33.61 -3.26
N GLU A 503 -3.58 32.75 -4.03
CA GLU A 503 -3.75 31.33 -3.67
C GLU A 503 -2.43 30.56 -3.74
N LEU A 504 -1.63 30.76 -4.79
CA LEU A 504 -0.29 30.20 -4.92
C LEU A 504 0.62 30.71 -3.79
N ARG A 505 0.60 32.01 -3.52
CA ARG A 505 1.39 32.62 -2.44
C ARG A 505 1.00 32.04 -1.09
N ALA A 506 -0.29 31.85 -0.82
CA ALA A 506 -0.76 31.24 0.42
C ALA A 506 -0.27 29.78 0.58
N LYS A 507 -0.18 29.03 -0.53
CA LYS A 507 0.30 27.63 -0.51
C LYS A 507 1.82 27.49 -0.39
N ILE A 508 2.58 28.52 -0.80
CA ILE A 508 4.06 28.49 -0.82
C ILE A 508 4.67 29.25 0.38
N SER A 509 3.89 30.12 1.04
CA SER A 509 4.36 30.91 2.18
C SER A 509 4.92 30.01 3.29
N PRO A 510 6.01 30.42 3.96
CA PRO A 510 6.60 29.62 5.04
C PRO A 510 5.59 29.47 6.20
N PRO A 511 5.60 28.32 6.90
CA PRO A 511 4.73 28.13 8.05
C PRO A 511 5.05 29.19 9.10
N THR A 512 4.01 29.83 9.62
CA THR A 512 4.13 30.78 10.71
C THR A 512 4.76 30.11 11.95
N ALA A 513 5.40 30.88 12.83
CA ALA A 513 5.96 30.33 14.07
C ALA A 513 4.90 29.58 14.92
N ALA A 514 3.63 30.01 14.84
CA ALA A 514 2.51 29.34 15.45
C ALA A 514 2.27 27.94 14.85
N GLN A 515 2.25 27.82 13.52
CA GLN A 515 2.09 26.54 12.83
C GLN A 515 3.23 25.56 13.13
N LYS A 516 4.48 26.05 13.17
CA LYS A 516 5.64 25.23 13.59
C LYS A 516 5.48 24.69 15.00
N THR A 517 4.98 25.53 15.92
CA THR A 517 4.72 25.12 17.31
C THR A 517 3.65 24.02 17.38
N ILE A 518 2.56 24.17 16.64
CA ILE A 518 1.43 23.22 16.63
C ILE A 518 1.86 21.88 16.07
N GLU A 519 2.52 21.87 14.91
CA GLU A 519 2.93 20.61 14.29
C GLU A 519 4.03 19.91 15.09
N GLY A 520 4.96 20.65 15.71
CA GLY A 520 5.98 20.00 16.54
C GLY A 520 5.39 19.32 17.75
N PHE A 521 4.34 19.90 18.28
CA PHE A 521 3.59 19.28 19.33
C PHE A 521 2.83 18.02 18.85
N LEU A 522 2.21 18.06 17.66
CA LEU A 522 1.55 16.89 17.05
C LEU A 522 2.52 15.76 16.73
N GLN A 523 3.72 16.07 16.23
CA GLN A 523 4.76 15.09 15.95
C GLN A 523 5.28 14.44 17.24
N LEU A 524 5.49 15.22 18.30
CA LEU A 524 5.85 14.66 19.60
C LEU A 524 4.77 13.71 20.13
N LEU A 525 3.50 14.08 20.01
CA LEU A 525 2.37 13.23 20.39
C LEU A 525 2.34 11.91 19.60
N HIS A 526 2.76 11.93 18.33
CA HIS A 526 2.75 10.76 17.46
C HIS A 526 3.98 9.86 17.64
N ASN A 527 5.16 10.46 17.63
CA ASN A 527 6.45 9.76 17.57
C ASN A 527 6.96 9.36 18.96
N GLN A 528 6.64 10.13 19.99
CA GLN A 528 7.14 9.94 21.35
C GLN A 528 6.00 9.93 22.38
N PRO A 529 5.04 8.99 22.27
CA PRO A 529 3.89 8.93 23.17
C PRO A 529 4.30 8.76 24.64
N ASP A 530 5.47 8.17 24.91
CA ASP A 530 5.99 7.90 26.24
C ASP A 530 6.42 9.17 27.00
N LEU A 531 6.70 10.28 26.30
CA LEU A 531 6.92 11.59 26.94
C LEU A 531 5.67 12.13 27.64
N PHE A 532 4.49 11.63 27.27
CA PHE A 532 3.22 12.06 27.82
C PHE A 532 2.74 11.03 28.85
N ASP A 533 2.96 11.31 30.13
CA ASP A 533 2.42 10.48 31.21
C ASP A 533 0.87 10.51 31.25
N LEU A 534 0.27 9.66 32.08
CA LEU A 534 -1.19 9.53 32.15
C LEU A 534 -1.88 10.83 32.58
N GLU A 535 -1.25 11.62 33.45
CA GLU A 535 -1.77 12.89 33.95
C GLU A 535 -1.77 13.94 32.83
N ALA A 536 -0.65 14.08 32.12
CA ALA A 536 -0.52 14.93 30.95
C ALA A 536 -1.51 14.57 29.84
N ARG A 537 -1.69 13.27 29.53
CA ARG A 537 -2.68 12.83 28.52
C ARG A 537 -4.12 13.21 28.91
N ASN A 538 -4.47 13.09 30.19
CA ASN A 538 -5.80 13.44 30.68
C ASN A 538 -6.04 14.96 30.65
N ASP A 539 -5.04 15.74 31.03
CA ASP A 539 -5.11 17.20 30.98
C ASP A 539 -5.20 17.72 29.55
N LEU A 540 -4.45 17.11 28.61
CA LEU A 540 -4.52 17.44 27.19
C LEU A 540 -5.94 17.29 26.63
N ALA A 541 -6.64 16.24 27.05
CA ALA A 541 -8.00 15.93 26.58
C ALA A 541 -9.08 16.83 27.20
N ARG A 542 -8.81 17.44 28.35
CA ARG A 542 -9.75 18.36 29.02
C ARG A 542 -9.64 19.79 28.49
N GLN A 543 -8.55 20.14 27.81
CA GLN A 543 -8.33 21.48 27.30
C GLN A 543 -9.24 21.81 26.11
N ASN A 544 -9.80 23.03 26.13
CA ASN A 544 -10.58 23.56 25.03
C ASN A 544 -9.66 24.35 24.08
N TRP A 545 -9.16 23.65 23.07
CA TRP A 545 -8.20 24.18 22.09
C TRP A 545 -8.88 25.14 21.10
N SER A 546 -8.30 26.33 20.94
CA SER A 546 -8.73 27.35 19.97
C SER A 546 -8.58 26.85 18.53
N ALA A 547 -9.45 27.32 17.62
CA ALA A 547 -9.33 27.10 16.17
C ALA A 547 -8.38 28.10 15.48
N GLU A 548 -8.08 29.23 16.12
CA GLU A 548 -7.09 30.19 15.62
C GLU A 548 -5.66 29.69 15.93
N PRO A 549 -4.78 29.53 14.90
CA PRO A 549 -3.44 28.97 15.07
C PRO A 549 -2.57 29.71 16.09
N GLU A 550 -2.64 31.03 16.14
CA GLU A 550 -1.83 31.85 17.05
C GLU A 550 -2.25 31.61 18.51
N LYS A 551 -3.55 31.59 18.79
CA LYS A 551 -4.09 31.27 20.11
C LYS A 551 -3.80 29.82 20.49
N LEU A 552 -3.89 28.89 19.55
CA LEU A 552 -3.62 27.48 19.76
C LEU A 552 -2.15 27.23 20.12
N ALA A 553 -1.22 27.82 19.37
CA ALA A 553 0.21 27.74 19.67
C ALA A 553 0.53 28.30 21.06
N GLU A 554 -0.11 29.41 21.43
CA GLU A 554 0.05 30.00 22.76
C GLU A 554 -0.53 29.11 23.87
N GLN A 555 -1.68 28.46 23.64
CA GLN A 555 -2.23 27.47 24.57
C GLN A 555 -1.29 26.27 24.74
N ILE A 556 -0.66 25.78 23.66
CA ILE A 556 0.33 24.69 23.72
C ILE A 556 1.54 25.10 24.56
N ARG A 557 2.09 26.30 24.33
CA ARG A 557 3.23 26.82 25.12
C ARG A 557 2.89 26.91 26.61
N LYS A 558 1.74 27.51 26.95
CA LYS A 558 1.28 27.60 28.34
C LYS A 558 1.07 26.23 28.98
N TRP A 559 0.54 25.28 28.22
CA TRP A 559 0.33 23.91 28.70
C TRP A 559 1.65 23.17 28.98
N CYS A 560 2.67 23.38 28.16
CA CYS A 560 4.01 22.80 28.32
C CYS A 560 4.84 23.46 29.43
N GLN A 561 4.56 24.71 29.79
CA GLN A 561 5.31 25.48 30.81
C GLN A 561 5.01 25.11 32.26
N ILE A 562 4.05 24.21 32.53
CA ILE A 562 3.79 23.70 33.89
C ILE A 562 4.99 22.84 34.33
N ASP A 563 5.58 23.09 35.51
CA ASP A 563 6.88 22.54 35.97
C ASP A 563 7.11 21.04 35.68
N ARG A 564 6.07 20.21 35.80
CA ARG A 564 6.12 18.76 35.53
C ARG A 564 6.24 18.36 34.05
N ARG A 565 6.17 19.32 33.12
CA ARG A 565 6.17 19.12 31.64
C ARG A 565 7.34 19.81 30.95
N SER A 566 8.29 20.30 31.72
CA SER A 566 9.51 20.97 31.23
C SER A 566 10.29 20.12 30.20
N ALA A 567 10.30 18.79 30.35
CA ALA A 567 10.89 17.87 29.37
C ALA A 567 10.17 17.90 28.00
N ILE A 568 8.83 17.96 27.99
CA ILE A 568 8.04 18.08 26.75
C ILE A 568 8.30 19.43 26.09
N TYR A 569 8.42 20.50 26.88
CA TYR A 569 8.73 21.83 26.36
C TYR A 569 10.15 21.90 25.76
N ALA A 570 11.14 21.29 26.41
CA ALA A 570 12.50 21.21 25.90
C ALA A 570 12.55 20.45 24.58
N GLN A 571 11.88 19.29 24.49
CA GLN A 571 11.79 18.53 23.25
C GLN A 571 11.04 19.30 22.15
N LEU A 572 9.99 20.05 22.52
CA LEU A 572 9.25 20.88 21.57
C LEU A 572 10.11 22.01 21.01
N LEU A 573 10.97 22.62 21.82
CA LEU A 573 11.93 23.62 21.37
C LEU A 573 13.02 23.00 20.49
N GLU A 574 13.50 21.81 20.84
CA GLU A 574 14.45 21.06 20.02
C GLU A 574 13.84 20.71 18.66
N GLU A 575 12.62 20.17 18.63
CA GLU A 575 11.89 19.91 17.40
C GLU A 575 11.65 21.21 16.61
N GLN A 576 11.29 22.33 17.26
CA GLN A 576 11.14 23.62 16.58
C GLN A 576 12.43 24.16 15.96
N ASN A 577 13.57 23.92 16.61
CA ASN A 577 14.88 24.33 16.11
C ASN A 577 15.40 23.39 15.01
N ASN A 578 15.10 22.10 15.14
CA ASN A 578 15.37 21.06 14.15
C ASN A 578 14.25 20.94 13.12
N TRP A 579 13.27 21.87 13.14
CA TRP A 579 12.02 21.72 12.42
C TRP A 579 12.32 21.64 10.93
N PRO A 580 12.03 20.50 10.29
CA PRO A 580 12.22 20.39 8.87
C PRO A 580 11.43 21.51 8.18
N PRO A 581 12.00 22.29 7.24
CA PRO A 581 11.36 23.47 6.65
C PRO A 581 10.08 23.18 5.82
N HIS A 582 9.53 21.97 5.87
CA HIS A 582 8.85 21.38 4.72
C HIS A 582 7.51 20.66 4.95
N LEU A 583 6.90 20.75 6.13
CA LEU A 583 5.57 20.17 6.35
C LEU A 583 4.44 20.98 5.70
N PRO A 584 3.38 20.30 5.20
CA PRO A 584 2.22 20.96 4.61
C PRO A 584 1.45 21.75 5.66
N ILE A 585 1.03 22.95 5.28
CA ILE A 585 0.28 23.86 6.13
C ILE A 585 -1.17 23.38 6.15
N SER A 586 -1.63 22.84 7.28
CA SER A 586 -3.05 22.56 7.50
C SER A 586 -3.81 23.86 7.74
N THR A 587 -5.12 23.85 7.50
CA THR A 587 -5.96 24.99 7.83
C THR A 587 -6.23 25.07 9.34
N GLY A 588 -6.58 26.25 9.88
CA GLY A 588 -6.79 26.44 11.32
C GLY A 588 -7.79 25.46 11.97
N ASN A 589 -8.89 25.15 11.27
CA ASN A 589 -9.88 24.18 11.75
C ASN A 589 -9.32 22.75 11.81
N GLU A 590 -8.49 22.38 10.83
CA GLU A 590 -7.90 21.06 10.71
C GLU A 590 -6.89 20.77 11.83
N TYR A 591 -6.16 21.80 12.31
CA TYR A 591 -5.25 21.64 13.45
C TYR A 591 -5.98 21.34 14.77
N SER A 592 -7.09 22.04 15.04
CA SER A 592 -7.90 21.79 16.24
C SER A 592 -8.47 20.37 16.23
N ASP A 593 -8.95 19.91 15.08
CA ASP A 593 -9.54 18.58 14.93
C ASP A 593 -8.47 17.48 15.02
N ARG A 594 -7.29 17.67 14.39
CA ARG A 594 -6.15 16.74 14.52
C ARG A 594 -5.65 16.62 15.95
N LEU A 595 -5.63 17.71 16.73
CA LEU A 595 -5.29 17.67 18.16
C LEU A 595 -6.32 16.92 19.00
N LYS A 596 -7.62 17.15 18.75
CA LYS A 596 -8.70 16.40 19.41
C LYS A 596 -8.63 14.91 19.08
N GLU A 597 -8.35 14.56 17.81
CA GLU A 597 -8.21 13.19 17.36
C GLU A 597 -6.98 12.51 17.99
N ALA A 598 -5.81 13.16 17.95
CA ALA A 598 -4.58 12.65 18.55
C ALA A 598 -4.73 12.46 20.08
N SER A 599 -5.37 13.42 20.76
CA SER A 599 -5.70 13.31 22.18
C SER A 599 -6.63 12.14 22.47
N CYS A 600 -7.70 11.96 21.67
CA CYS A 600 -8.59 10.82 21.77
C CYS A 600 -7.87 9.49 21.52
N ARG A 601 -6.94 9.44 20.56
CA ARG A 601 -6.16 8.24 20.22
C ARG A 601 -5.22 7.86 21.38
N LEU A 602 -4.55 8.83 22.00
CA LEU A 602 -3.71 8.60 23.18
C LEU A 602 -4.53 8.15 24.39
N GLN A 603 -5.75 8.65 24.58
CA GLN A 603 -6.67 8.14 25.60
C GLN A 603 -7.08 6.68 25.34
N ARG A 604 -7.30 6.30 24.08
CA ARG A 604 -7.61 4.91 23.70
C ARG A 604 -6.43 3.97 23.93
N LEU A 605 -5.21 4.43 23.68
CA LEU A 605 -3.97 3.67 23.95
C LEU A 605 -3.67 3.56 25.45
N ALA A 606 -4.07 4.55 26.26
CA ALA A 606 -3.91 4.53 27.73
C ALA A 606 -5.01 3.74 28.46
N LYS A 607 -6.16 3.50 27.82
CA LYS A 607 -7.16 2.56 28.33
C LYS A 607 -6.75 1.15 27.88
N PRO A 608 -6.22 0.27 28.76
CA PRO A 608 -6.30 -1.16 28.46
C PRO A 608 -7.75 -1.48 28.11
N PRO A 609 -8.01 -2.35 27.12
CA PRO A 609 -9.38 -2.73 26.74
C PRO A 609 -10.17 -2.97 28.03
N SER A 610 -11.35 -2.37 28.18
CA SER A 610 -12.10 -2.47 29.44
C SER A 610 -12.29 -3.93 29.89
N LEU A 611 -12.35 -4.85 28.90
CA LEU A 611 -12.31 -6.29 29.10
C LEU A 611 -10.96 -6.80 29.64
N PHE A 612 -9.83 -6.31 29.12
CA PHE A 612 -8.48 -6.65 29.56
C PHE A 612 -8.17 -6.10 30.96
N LYS A 613 -8.59 -4.86 31.29
CA LYS A 613 -8.42 -4.32 32.65
C LYS A 613 -9.27 -5.08 33.66
N LYS A 614 -10.49 -5.48 33.27
CA LYS A 614 -11.38 -6.29 34.10
C LYS A 614 -10.81 -7.70 34.30
N LEU A 615 -10.39 -8.37 33.24
CA LEU A 615 -9.77 -9.70 33.30
C LEU A 615 -8.42 -9.68 34.03
N LEU A 616 -7.60 -8.64 33.86
CA LEU A 616 -6.31 -8.51 34.54
C LEU A 616 -6.51 -8.19 36.02
N ASN A 617 -7.46 -7.33 36.38
CA ASN A 617 -7.77 -7.03 37.78
C ASN A 617 -8.47 -8.20 38.48
N GLU A 618 -9.33 -8.96 37.78
CA GLU A 618 -9.91 -10.21 38.27
C GLU A 618 -8.81 -11.27 38.46
N SER A 619 -7.92 -11.45 37.48
CA SER A 619 -6.78 -12.39 37.60
C SER A 619 -5.78 -12.00 38.68
N LEU A 620 -5.50 -10.69 38.86
CA LEU A 620 -4.63 -10.19 39.92
C LEU A 620 -5.28 -10.33 41.29
N ARG A 621 -6.60 -10.09 41.42
CA ARG A 621 -7.33 -10.38 42.66
C ARG A 621 -7.36 -11.86 42.99
N ASP A 622 -7.53 -12.73 42.00
CA ASP A 622 -7.52 -14.18 42.19
C ASP A 622 -6.12 -14.67 42.60
N LEU A 623 -5.06 -14.10 42.02
CA LEU A 623 -3.67 -14.36 42.42
C LEU A 623 -3.37 -13.86 43.83
N GLU A 624 -3.83 -12.66 44.19
CA GLU A 624 -3.61 -12.05 45.52
C GLU A 624 -4.41 -12.79 46.60
N GLN A 625 -5.64 -13.23 46.30
CA GLN A 625 -6.42 -14.10 47.18
C GLN A 625 -5.83 -15.50 47.31
N GLY A 626 -5.27 -16.07 46.24
CA GLY A 626 -4.51 -17.32 46.26
C GLY A 626 -3.27 -17.22 47.13
N TRP A 627 -2.50 -16.14 46.99
CA TRP A 627 -1.33 -15.84 47.82
C TRP A 627 -1.68 -15.64 49.29
N GLN A 628 -2.76 -14.91 49.60
CA GLN A 628 -3.20 -14.75 50.99
C GLN A 628 -3.74 -16.04 51.63
N ARG A 629 -4.30 -16.97 50.85
CA ARG A 629 -4.67 -18.31 51.35
C ARG A 629 -3.43 -19.16 51.66
N ILE A 630 -2.41 -19.12 50.80
CA ILE A 630 -1.15 -19.84 51.01
C ILE A 630 -0.42 -19.30 52.26
N MET A 631 -0.36 -17.98 52.44
CA MET A 631 0.31 -17.34 53.58
C MET A 631 -0.45 -17.48 54.92
N ARG A 632 -1.75 -17.79 54.90
CA ARG A 632 -2.58 -17.99 56.11
C ARG A 632 -2.85 -19.45 56.44
N SER A 633 -2.41 -20.38 55.59
CA SER A 633 -2.46 -21.80 55.90
C SER A 633 -1.33 -22.11 56.88
N PRO A 634 -1.59 -22.69 58.06
CA PRO A 634 -0.51 -23.11 58.94
C PRO A 634 0.35 -24.15 58.19
N PRO A 635 1.69 -24.11 58.36
CA PRO A 635 2.56 -25.07 57.70
C PRO A 635 2.22 -26.49 58.17
N PRO A 636 2.30 -27.50 57.29
CA PRO A 636 2.22 -28.90 57.70
C PRO A 636 3.35 -29.29 58.65
#